data_AF-A0AAV5FUR1-F1
#
_entry.id   AF-A0AAV5FUR1-F1
#
_cell.length_a   1.000
_cell.length_b   1.000
_cell.length_c   1.000
_cell.angle_alpha   90.00
_cell.angle_beta   90.00
_cell.angle_gamma   90.00
#
_symmetry.space_group_name_H-M   'P 1'
#
loop_
_entity.id
_entity.type
_entity.pdbx_description
1 polymer ?
#
loop_
_entity_poly.entity_id
_entity_poly.type
_entity_poly.pdbx_seq_one_letter_code
_entity_poly.pdbx_strand_id
1 'polypeptide(L)'
;MARSRAFALVLLAFALSASCHVAVSAPPPVPNVDRDFLTCLTKDIPPRLLYAKSSPAFATVWDIYAFMAPYVSKNPRQAYVNYRDLDLGVNQVVGNVSSYASGKVWGEKYFKGNFDRLARTKGKVDPDDYFRNEQSIPPLL
;
A
#
# COMPACT_ATOMS: atom_id res chain seq x y z
N MET A 1 25.09 -62.11 46.66
CA MET A 1 23.81 -61.58 46.10
C MET A 1 24.12 -60.55 45.04
N ALA A 2 24.23 -60.98 43.79
CA ALA A 2 24.55 -60.16 42.63
C ALA A 2 23.34 -60.12 41.69
N ARG A 3 22.31 -59.33 42.01
CA ARG A 3 21.13 -59.13 41.14
C ARG A 3 20.40 -57.83 41.50
N SER A 4 21.00 -56.66 41.28
CA SER A 4 20.23 -55.39 41.34
C SER A 4 20.93 -54.20 40.66
N ARG A 5 21.59 -54.43 39.53
CA ARG A 5 22.10 -53.33 38.68
C ARG A 5 21.78 -53.48 37.20
N ALA A 6 21.42 -54.69 36.74
CA ALA A 6 21.03 -54.94 35.36
C ALA A 6 19.59 -54.47 35.03
N PHE A 7 18.66 -54.50 35.99
CA PHE A 7 17.27 -54.10 35.74
C PHE A 7 17.08 -52.58 35.53
N ALA A 8 17.89 -51.76 36.22
CA ALA A 8 17.84 -50.31 36.07
C ALA A 8 18.35 -49.84 34.70
N LEU A 9 19.35 -50.52 34.12
CA LEU A 9 19.87 -50.21 32.79
C LEU A 9 18.93 -50.64 31.66
N VAL A 10 18.20 -51.76 31.83
CA VAL A 10 17.20 -52.23 30.84
C VAL A 10 15.98 -51.29 30.80
N LEU A 11 15.56 -50.75 31.95
CA LEU A 11 14.46 -49.77 32.01
C LEU A 11 14.84 -48.40 31.43
N LEU A 12 16.11 -47.97 31.58
CA LEU A 12 16.57 -46.73 30.95
C LEU A 12 16.67 -46.86 29.42
N ALA A 13 17.05 -48.03 28.90
CA ALA A 13 17.14 -48.29 27.47
C ALA A 13 15.76 -48.31 26.78
N PHE A 14 14.71 -48.79 27.46
CA PHE A 14 13.33 -48.76 26.94
C PHE A 14 12.73 -47.34 26.90
N ALA A 15 13.17 -46.44 27.78
CA ALA A 15 12.71 -45.05 27.82
C ALA A 15 13.36 -44.18 26.72
N LEU A 16 14.55 -44.55 26.23
CA LEU A 16 15.27 -43.84 25.17
C LEU A 16 14.94 -44.34 23.75
N SER A 17 14.33 -45.52 23.59
CA SER A 17 13.92 -46.05 22.28
C SER A 17 12.47 -45.69 21.87
N ALA A 18 11.66 -45.16 22.78
CA ALA A 18 10.25 -44.82 22.52
C ALA A 18 10.04 -43.40 21.96
N SER A 19 11.09 -42.59 21.88
CA SER A 19 11.02 -41.19 21.39
C SER A 19 11.41 -41.02 19.91
N CYS A 20 11.73 -42.09 19.18
CA CYS A 20 12.15 -42.01 17.77
C CYS A 20 11.21 -42.62 16.72
N HIS A 21 9.97 -43.00 17.07
CA HIS A 21 9.01 -43.50 16.08
C HIS A 21 7.61 -42.90 16.24
N VAL A 22 7.45 -41.63 15.87
CA VAL A 22 6.33 -41.13 15.03
C VAL A 22 6.79 -39.84 14.34
N ALA A 23 7.55 -39.97 13.26
CA ALA A 23 7.48 -39.03 12.15
C ALA A 23 6.75 -39.74 11.02
N VAL A 24 5.98 -39.00 10.21
CA VAL A 24 5.01 -39.44 9.17
C VAL A 24 3.61 -39.67 9.77
N SER A 25 2.57 -38.88 9.48
CA SER A 25 2.31 -37.86 8.47
C SER A 25 1.28 -36.86 9.03
N ALA A 26 1.72 -35.68 9.44
CA ALA A 26 0.81 -34.54 9.41
C ALA A 26 0.59 -34.19 7.93
N PRO A 27 -0.66 -33.95 7.46
CA PRO A 27 -0.86 -33.42 6.13
C PRO A 27 -0.01 -32.13 5.99
N PRO A 28 0.55 -31.85 4.80
CA PRO A 28 1.26 -30.59 4.60
C PRO A 28 0.35 -29.45 5.08
N PRO A 29 0.89 -28.42 5.75
CA PRO A 29 0.09 -27.25 6.08
C PRO A 29 -0.60 -26.80 4.81
N VAL A 30 -1.93 -26.83 4.83
CA VAL A 30 -2.76 -26.32 3.73
C VAL A 30 -2.20 -24.94 3.41
N PRO A 31 -1.79 -24.66 2.15
CA PRO A 31 -1.28 -23.35 1.81
C PRO A 31 -2.35 -22.36 2.27
N ASN A 32 -1.96 -21.46 3.17
CA ASN A 32 -2.84 -20.43 3.66
C ASN A 32 -3.41 -19.69 2.44
N VAL A 33 -4.70 -19.88 2.19
CA VAL A 33 -5.44 -19.31 1.05
C VAL A 33 -5.62 -17.80 1.22
N ASP A 34 -5.01 -17.19 2.23
CA ASP A 34 -5.00 -15.73 2.42
C ASP A 34 -3.65 -15.08 2.09
N ARG A 35 -2.79 -15.72 1.28
CA ARG A 35 -1.76 -14.96 0.55
C ARG A 35 -2.37 -14.46 -0.75
N ASP A 36 -3.17 -13.40 -0.61
CA ASP A 36 -3.66 -12.61 -1.74
C ASP A 36 -2.47 -12.32 -2.67
N PHE A 37 -2.64 -12.58 -3.97
CA PHE A 37 -1.62 -12.41 -5.00
C PHE A 37 -0.93 -11.05 -4.89
N LEU A 38 -1.71 -10.01 -4.54
CA LEU A 38 -1.25 -8.66 -4.30
C LEU A 38 -0.29 -8.53 -3.10
N THR A 39 -0.47 -9.35 -2.06
CA THR A 39 0.43 -9.41 -0.90
C THR A 39 1.82 -9.95 -1.30
N CYS A 40 1.87 -10.94 -2.20
CA CYS A 40 3.15 -11.46 -2.72
C CYS A 40 3.85 -10.45 -3.64
N LEU A 41 3.09 -9.77 -4.51
CA LEU A 41 3.65 -8.75 -5.41
C LEU A 41 4.21 -7.54 -4.67
N THR A 42 3.66 -7.22 -3.50
CA THR A 42 4.09 -6.05 -2.71
C THR A 42 5.10 -6.39 -1.62
N LYS A 43 5.39 -7.68 -1.36
CA LYS A 43 6.29 -8.14 -0.30
C LYS A 43 7.70 -7.54 -0.39
N ASP A 44 8.20 -7.37 -1.60
CA ASP A 44 9.56 -6.87 -1.88
C ASP A 44 9.58 -5.40 -2.32
N ILE A 45 8.41 -4.75 -2.43
CA ILE A 45 8.35 -3.31 -2.65
C ILE A 45 8.73 -2.64 -1.33
N PRO A 46 9.82 -1.87 -1.27
CA PRO A 46 10.21 -1.20 -0.04
C PRO A 46 9.06 -0.31 0.45
N PRO A 47 8.61 -0.43 1.72
CA PRO A 47 7.53 0.40 2.26
C PRO A 47 7.88 1.90 2.30
N ARG A 48 9.11 2.27 1.91
CA ARG A 48 9.62 3.65 1.85
C ARG A 48 9.24 4.44 0.60
N LEU A 49 8.71 3.81 -0.45
CA LEU A 49 8.37 4.54 -1.67
C LEU A 49 6.97 5.17 -1.64
N LEU A 50 6.13 4.80 -0.67
CA LEU A 50 4.76 5.30 -0.55
C LEU A 50 4.46 5.69 0.91
N TYR A 51 4.37 6.98 1.19
CA TYR A 51 3.92 7.50 2.49
C TYR A 51 2.39 7.56 2.53
N ALA A 52 1.75 6.39 2.47
CA ALA A 52 0.31 6.28 2.66
C ALA A 52 -0.08 6.53 4.12
N LYS A 53 -1.34 6.89 4.38
CA LYS A 53 -1.89 7.08 5.75
C LYS A 53 -1.72 5.87 6.67
N SER A 54 -1.66 4.67 6.11
CA SER A 54 -1.40 3.43 6.85
C SER A 54 0.06 3.25 7.27
N SER A 55 0.99 4.04 6.73
CA SER A 55 2.41 3.95 7.04
C SER A 55 2.70 4.55 8.43
N PRO A 56 3.53 3.88 9.26
CA PRO A 56 3.98 4.43 10.54
C PRO A 56 4.67 5.80 10.43
N ALA A 57 5.28 6.10 9.26
CA ALA A 57 5.98 7.35 9.02
C ALA A 57 5.07 8.51 8.59
N PHE A 58 3.78 8.24 8.31
CA PHE A 58 2.86 9.23 7.76
C PHE A 58 2.74 10.49 8.63
N ALA A 59 2.54 10.31 9.94
CA ALA A 59 2.38 11.42 10.87
C ALA A 59 3.59 12.38 10.84
N THR A 60 4.81 11.85 10.86
CA THR A 60 6.03 12.66 10.83
C THR A 60 6.17 13.44 9.52
N VAL A 61 5.86 12.82 8.37
CA VAL A 61 5.90 13.50 7.07
C VAL A 61 4.83 14.60 7.02
N TRP A 62 3.64 14.33 7.53
CA TRP A 62 2.55 15.29 7.60
C TRP A 62 2.89 16.49 8.50
N ASP A 63 3.50 16.25 9.66
CA ASP A 63 3.93 17.30 10.59
C ASP A 63 4.96 18.23 9.95
N ILE A 64 5.95 17.67 9.23
CA ILE A 64 6.93 18.45 8.48
C ILE A 64 6.24 19.22 7.34
N TYR A 65 5.32 18.59 6.61
CA TYR A 65 4.55 19.25 5.56
C TYR A 65 3.72 20.43 6.12
N ALA A 66 3.09 20.28 7.28
CA ALA A 66 2.36 21.36 7.95
C ALA A 66 3.30 22.47 8.44
N PHE A 67 4.40 22.10 9.10
CA PHE A 67 5.41 23.05 9.60
C PHE A 67 6.02 23.90 8.48
N MET A 68 6.27 23.32 7.30
CA MET A 68 6.87 24.02 6.18
C MET A 68 5.91 24.96 5.43
N ALA A 69 4.61 24.94 5.73
CA ALA A 69 3.59 25.71 5.02
C ALA A 69 3.88 27.22 4.84
N PRO A 70 4.41 27.98 5.82
CA PRO A 70 4.66 29.41 5.65
C PRO A 70 5.92 29.73 4.82
N TYR A 71 6.81 28.74 4.61
CA TYR A 71 8.11 28.93 3.97
C TYR A 71 8.15 28.52 2.49
N VAL A 72 7.11 27.83 2.02
CA VAL A 72 7.01 27.33 0.64
C VAL A 72 6.06 28.18 -0.20
N SER A 73 5.94 27.85 -1.48
CA SER A 73 4.95 28.51 -2.36
C SER A 73 3.54 28.48 -1.77
N LYS A 74 2.78 29.54 -2.04
CA LYS A 74 1.40 29.72 -1.61
C LYS A 74 0.55 30.27 -2.76
N ASN A 75 -0.74 29.94 -2.74
CA ASN A 75 -1.75 30.40 -3.71
C ASN A 75 -1.37 30.15 -5.20
N PRO A 76 -1.18 28.89 -5.63
CA PRO A 76 -1.36 27.65 -4.87
C PRO A 76 -0.06 27.20 -4.18
N ARG A 77 -0.21 26.34 -3.17
CA ARG A 77 0.92 25.55 -2.64
C ARG A 77 1.27 24.49 -3.68
N GLN A 78 2.34 24.74 -4.43
CA GLN A 78 2.73 23.97 -5.62
C GLN A 78 3.23 22.58 -5.22
N ALA A 79 2.99 21.62 -6.10
CA ALA A 79 3.43 20.25 -5.98
C ALA A 79 3.94 19.74 -7.34
N TYR A 80 4.71 18.65 -7.32
CA TYR A 80 5.24 18.04 -8.53
C TYR A 80 4.50 16.74 -8.84
N VAL A 81 3.92 16.62 -10.05
CA VAL A 81 3.01 15.52 -10.40
C VAL A 81 3.64 14.13 -10.32
N ASN A 82 4.97 14.01 -10.51
CA ASN A 82 5.65 12.71 -10.41
C ASN A 82 5.91 12.27 -8.96
N TYR A 83 5.66 13.14 -7.98
CA TYR A 83 5.53 12.78 -6.58
C TYR A 83 4.05 12.85 -6.20
N ARG A 84 3.30 11.83 -6.63
CA ARG A 84 1.85 11.78 -6.44
C ARG A 84 1.50 11.80 -4.95
N ASP A 85 0.69 12.78 -4.58
CA ASP A 85 0.18 12.97 -3.24
C ASP A 85 -1.36 13.03 -3.28
N LEU A 86 -2.01 11.95 -2.84
CA LEU A 86 -3.46 11.84 -2.77
C LEU A 86 -4.07 12.72 -1.67
N ASP A 87 -3.27 13.22 -0.72
CA ASP A 87 -3.74 14.12 0.33
C ASP A 87 -3.98 15.55 -0.17
N LEU A 88 -3.52 15.88 -1.39
CA LEU A 88 -3.90 17.11 -2.07
C LEU A 88 -5.36 17.13 -2.54
N GLY A 89 -6.00 15.96 -2.61
CA GLY A 89 -7.39 15.77 -3.05
C GLY A 89 -7.51 14.69 -4.12
N VAL A 90 -8.71 14.14 -4.29
CA VAL A 90 -9.03 13.15 -5.32
C VAL A 90 -10.28 13.59 -6.09
N ASN A 91 -10.43 13.07 -7.30
CA ASN A 91 -11.60 13.33 -8.15
C ASN A 91 -12.87 12.79 -7.50
N GLN A 92 -13.94 13.56 -7.62
CA GLN A 92 -15.31 13.11 -7.38
C GLN A 92 -15.94 12.76 -8.73
N VAL A 93 -16.60 11.60 -8.80
CA VAL A 93 -17.29 11.16 -10.02
C VAL A 93 -18.76 11.57 -9.94
N VAL A 94 -19.22 12.32 -10.94
CA VAL A 94 -20.61 12.76 -11.08
C VAL A 94 -21.10 12.34 -12.46
N GLY A 95 -22.18 11.56 -12.54
CA GLY A 95 -22.71 11.08 -13.82
C GLY A 95 -21.69 10.24 -14.60
N ASN A 96 -20.92 9.39 -13.90
CA ASN A 96 -19.84 8.56 -14.46
C ASN A 96 -18.63 9.31 -15.02
N VAL A 97 -18.53 10.64 -14.83
CA VAL A 97 -17.40 11.45 -15.28
C VAL A 97 -16.75 12.16 -14.09
N SER A 98 -15.42 12.27 -14.09
CA SER A 98 -14.70 13.05 -13.07
C SER A 98 -15.12 14.52 -13.11
N SER A 99 -15.38 15.12 -11.95
CA SER A 99 -15.79 16.52 -11.84
C SER A 99 -14.59 17.48 -11.92
N TYR A 100 -14.61 18.42 -12.87
CA TYR A 100 -13.59 19.47 -13.00
C TYR A 100 -13.40 20.27 -11.70
N ALA A 101 -14.50 20.61 -11.01
CA ALA A 101 -14.44 21.38 -9.77
C ALA A 101 -13.65 20.65 -8.67
N SER A 102 -13.84 19.34 -8.54
CA SER A 102 -13.07 18.51 -7.61
C SER A 102 -11.60 18.38 -8.03
N GLY A 103 -11.35 18.21 -9.33
CA GLY A 103 -10.02 18.09 -9.90
C GLY A 103 -9.18 19.36 -9.75
N LYS A 104 -9.82 20.53 -9.81
CA LYS A 104 -9.16 21.84 -9.76
C LYS A 104 -8.39 22.06 -8.46
N VAL A 105 -8.87 21.53 -7.32
CA VAL A 105 -8.28 21.69 -5.99
C VAL A 105 -6.84 21.17 -5.93
N TRP A 106 -6.58 19.97 -6.48
CA TRP A 106 -5.25 19.39 -6.57
C TRP A 106 -4.56 19.78 -7.89
N GLY A 107 -5.34 19.95 -8.97
CA GLY A 107 -4.86 20.21 -10.32
C GLY A 107 -4.08 21.51 -10.44
N GLU A 108 -4.56 22.60 -9.81
CA GLU A 108 -3.83 23.86 -9.80
C GLU A 108 -2.53 23.80 -9.00
N LYS A 109 -2.41 22.90 -8.01
CA LYS A 109 -1.16 22.69 -7.27
C LYS A 109 -0.08 22.06 -8.17
N TYR A 110 -0.46 21.10 -9.01
CA TYR A 110 0.49 20.47 -9.95
C TYR A 110 0.76 21.31 -11.21
N PHE A 111 -0.29 21.91 -11.78
CA PHE A 111 -0.22 22.48 -13.13
C PHE A 111 -0.41 24.01 -13.18
N LYS A 112 -0.71 24.66 -12.05
CA LYS A 112 -1.00 26.10 -11.98
C LYS A 112 -2.10 26.49 -12.99
N GLY A 113 -1.93 27.63 -13.65
CA GLY A 113 -2.84 28.10 -14.70
C GLY A 113 -2.92 27.20 -15.95
N ASN A 114 -2.09 26.15 -16.07
CA ASN A 114 -2.20 25.22 -17.20
C ASN A 114 -3.34 24.20 -17.03
N PHE A 115 -3.90 24.05 -15.82
CA PHE A 115 -4.90 23.02 -15.55
C PHE A 115 -6.16 23.15 -16.41
N ASP A 116 -6.66 24.37 -16.63
CA ASP A 116 -7.83 24.63 -17.49
C ASP A 116 -7.58 24.16 -18.93
N ARG A 117 -6.43 24.53 -19.52
CA ARG A 117 -6.06 24.10 -20.87
C ARG A 117 -5.98 22.58 -20.97
N LEU A 118 -5.39 21.92 -19.98
CA LEU A 118 -5.29 20.46 -19.94
C LEU A 118 -6.67 19.80 -19.84
N ALA A 119 -7.57 20.33 -19.01
CA ALA A 119 -8.94 19.81 -18.87
C ALA A 119 -9.76 19.98 -20.17
N ARG A 120 -9.61 21.11 -20.87
CA ARG A 120 -10.22 21.31 -22.20
C ARG A 120 -9.65 20.35 -23.23
N THR A 121 -8.34 20.11 -23.22
CA THR A 121 -7.72 19.11 -24.10
C THR A 121 -8.26 17.72 -23.80
N LYS A 122 -8.33 17.33 -22.51
CA LYS A 122 -8.94 16.06 -22.06
C LYS A 122 -10.37 15.91 -22.57
N GLY A 123 -11.22 16.94 -22.42
CA GLY A 123 -12.61 16.91 -22.91
C GLY A 123 -12.74 16.71 -24.42
N LYS A 124 -11.74 17.13 -25.22
CA LYS A 124 -11.73 16.89 -26.66
C LYS A 124 -11.26 15.48 -27.05
N VAL A 125 -10.30 14.92 -26.32
CA VAL A 125 -9.65 13.64 -26.69
C VAL A 125 -10.28 12.44 -25.99
N ASP A 126 -10.91 12.64 -24.84
CA ASP A 126 -11.51 11.60 -24.00
C ASP A 126 -12.72 12.18 -23.23
N PRO A 127 -13.82 12.51 -23.94
CA PRO A 127 -15.01 13.12 -23.34
C PRO A 127 -15.73 12.20 -22.34
N ASP A 128 -15.64 10.88 -22.54
CA ASP A 128 -16.27 9.86 -21.67
C ASP A 128 -15.43 9.52 -20.43
N ASP A 129 -14.28 10.19 -20.26
CA ASP A 129 -13.35 10.01 -19.14
C ASP A 129 -12.88 8.55 -18.95
N TYR A 130 -12.60 7.86 -20.04
CA TYR A 130 -12.17 6.46 -20.02
C TYR A 130 -10.80 6.30 -19.34
N PHE A 131 -9.82 7.14 -19.72
CA PHE A 131 -8.48 7.11 -19.13
C PHE A 131 -8.43 7.90 -17.84
N ARG A 132 -8.84 7.28 -16.74
CA ARG A 132 -8.95 7.93 -15.43
C ARG A 132 -8.27 7.19 -14.28
N ASN A 133 -7.93 7.96 -13.25
CA ASN A 133 -7.50 7.49 -11.92
C ASN A 133 -7.92 8.54 -10.88
N GLU A 134 -7.54 8.35 -9.62
CA GLU A 134 -7.93 9.20 -8.49
C GLU A 134 -7.56 10.68 -8.67
N GLN A 135 -6.52 10.97 -9.46
CA GLN A 135 -6.06 12.33 -9.79
C GLN A 135 -5.80 12.48 -11.30
N SER A 136 -6.63 11.86 -12.15
CA SER A 136 -6.57 12.14 -13.59
C SER A 136 -7.19 13.50 -13.88
N ILE A 137 -6.70 14.20 -14.90
CA ILE A 137 -7.30 15.47 -15.31
C ILE A 137 -8.74 15.21 -15.75
N PRO A 138 -9.75 15.83 -15.13
CA PRO A 138 -11.14 15.65 -15.54
C PRO A 138 -11.40 16.33 -16.90
N PRO A 139 -12.26 15.76 -17.76
CA PRO A 139 -12.68 16.46 -18.96
C PRO A 139 -13.49 17.71 -18.59
N LEU A 140 -13.14 18.83 -19.22
CA LEU A 140 -13.97 20.04 -19.19
C LEU A 140 -14.76 20.10 -20.50
N LEU A 141 -16.01 19.66 -20.44
CA LEU A 141 -16.99 19.66 -21.54
C LEU A 141 -17.69 21.02 -21.65
#